data_AF-A0A892IEM9-F1
#
_entry.id   AF-A0A892IEM9-F1
#
_cell.length_a   1.000
_cell.length_b   1.000
_cell.length_c   1.000
_cell.angle_alpha   90.00
_cell.angle_beta   90.00
_cell.angle_gamma   90.00
#
_symmetry.space_group_name_H-M   'P 1'
#
loop_
_entity.id
_entity.type
_entity.pdbx_description
1 polymer ?
#
loop_
_entity_poly.entity_id
_entity_poly.type
_entity_poly.pdbx_seq_one_letter_code
_entity_poly.pdbx_strand_id
1 'polypeptide(L)'
;MTDTKQIKAYIEDASGRLVPLAANSVVLEFPSGDSLEVSWDARDPNDPRPICAEVWSGRRVSKPMSEEEIDAVTRATSVVMLPAAANVVLVHPSSYPVRKRT
;
A
#
# COMPACT_ATOMS: atom_id res chain seq x y z
N MET A 1 -5.63 -18.97 -20.86
CA MET A 1 -5.70 -18.83 -19.39
C MET A 1 -6.43 -17.52 -19.11
N THR A 2 -7.64 -17.59 -18.59
CA THR A 2 -8.42 -16.42 -18.21
C THR A 2 -7.84 -15.85 -16.93
N ASP A 3 -7.33 -14.63 -17.01
CA ASP A 3 -6.82 -13.89 -15.86
C ASP A 3 -7.97 -13.65 -14.88
N THR A 4 -7.95 -14.34 -13.74
CA THR A 4 -9.00 -14.35 -12.71
C THR A 4 -8.92 -13.15 -11.77
N LYS A 5 -7.95 -12.25 -11.99
CA LYS A 5 -7.75 -11.07 -11.13
C LYS A 5 -8.80 -9.99 -11.41
N GLN A 6 -9.42 -9.49 -10.34
CA GLN A 6 -10.41 -8.42 -10.40
C GLN A 6 -9.78 -7.05 -10.71
N ILE A 7 -8.52 -6.84 -10.34
CA ILE A 7 -7.75 -5.62 -10.61
C ILE A 7 -6.55 -5.98 -11.47
N LYS A 8 -6.35 -5.22 -12.55
CA LYS A 8 -5.15 -5.30 -13.40
C LYS A 8 -4.25 -4.11 -13.11
N ALA A 9 -3.04 -4.38 -12.68
CA ALA A 9 -2.04 -3.36 -12.40
C ALA A 9 -1.02 -3.29 -13.54
N TYR A 10 -0.55 -2.08 -13.82
CA TYR A 10 0.45 -1.79 -14.86
C TYR A 10 1.48 -0.82 -14.31
N ILE A 11 2.70 -0.91 -14.83
CA ILE A 11 3.71 0.13 -14.70
C ILE A 11 4.01 0.69 -16.08
N GLU A 12 4.31 1.98 -16.15
CA GLU A 12 4.83 2.59 -17.36
C GLU A 12 6.35 2.37 -17.42
N ASP A 13 6.84 1.80 -18.52
CA ASP A 13 8.28 1.69 -18.75
C ASP A 13 8.86 3.01 -19.27
N ALA A 14 10.19 3.07 -19.40
CA ALA A 14 10.88 4.30 -19.84
C ALA A 14 10.49 4.78 -21.25
N SER A 15 9.81 3.95 -22.05
CA SER A 15 9.30 4.32 -23.37
C SER A 15 7.85 4.84 -23.35
N GLY A 16 7.25 4.93 -22.17
CA GLY A 16 5.84 5.31 -22.00
C GLY A 16 4.88 4.14 -22.24
N ARG A 17 5.38 2.90 -22.31
CA ARG A 17 4.54 1.74 -22.58
C ARG A 17 4.05 1.13 -21.27
N LEU A 18 2.75 0.85 -21.20
CA LEU A 18 2.16 0.12 -20.08
C LEU A 18 2.57 -1.36 -20.12
N VAL A 19 3.29 -1.79 -19.09
CA VAL A 19 3.70 -3.17 -18.86
C VAL A 19 2.82 -3.76 -17.75
N PRO A 20 2.12 -4.88 -17.98
CA PRO A 20 1.30 -5.52 -16.97
C PRO A 20 2.16 -6.06 -15.82
N LEU A 21 1.72 -5.83 -14.59
CA LEU A 21 2.37 -6.37 -13.40
C LEU A 21 1.85 -7.76 -13.08
N ALA A 22 2.74 -8.76 -13.12
CA ALA A 22 2.48 -10.10 -12.61
C ALA A 22 2.65 -10.16 -11.07
N ALA A 23 2.09 -9.19 -10.36
CA ALA A 23 2.20 -9.03 -8.90
C ALA A 23 0.82 -8.78 -8.27
N ASN A 24 0.75 -8.84 -6.93
CA ASN A 24 -0.45 -8.52 -6.14
C ASN A 24 -0.27 -7.22 -5.33
N SER A 25 0.95 -6.71 -5.25
CA SER A 25 1.26 -5.42 -4.65
C SER A 25 2.55 -4.83 -5.21
N VAL A 26 2.75 -3.53 -4.96
CA VAL A 26 3.99 -2.79 -5.20
C VAL A 26 4.38 -2.06 -3.92
N VAL A 27 5.66 -2.11 -3.59
CA VAL A 27 6.25 -1.36 -2.46
C VAL A 27 7.06 -0.20 -3.02
N LEU A 28 6.81 0.99 -2.49
CA LEU A 28 7.58 2.20 -2.73
C LEU A 28 8.42 2.49 -1.48
N GLU A 29 9.74 2.56 -1.65
CA GLU A 29 10.66 2.94 -0.58
C GLU A 29 11.11 4.39 -0.78
N PHE A 30 11.04 5.18 0.28
CA PHE A 30 11.43 6.58 0.28
C PHE A 30 12.85 6.74 0.80
N PRO A 31 13.59 7.80 0.41
CA PRO A 31 14.93 8.08 0.92
C PRO A 31 15.00 8.23 2.46
N SER A 32 13.89 8.53 3.13
CA SER A 32 13.80 8.58 4.59
C SER A 32 13.85 7.19 5.27
N GLY A 33 13.80 6.11 4.49
CA GLY A 33 13.62 4.75 4.97
C GLY A 33 12.16 4.37 5.24
N ASP A 34 11.23 5.31 5.06
CA ASP A 34 9.80 5.01 5.06
C ASP A 34 9.42 4.20 3.83
N SER A 35 8.33 3.43 3.92
CA SER A 35 7.79 2.71 2.77
C SER A 35 6.28 2.80 2.69
N LEU A 36 5.75 2.47 1.52
CA LEU A 36 4.33 2.40 1.24
C LEU A 36 4.05 1.19 0.36
N GLU A 37 2.99 0.45 0.68
CA GLU A 37 2.55 -0.67 -0.15
C GLU A 37 1.18 -0.38 -0.77
N VAL A 38 1.09 -0.50 -2.09
CA VAL A 38 -0.19 -0.54 -2.81
C VAL A 38 -0.50 -2.00 -3.12
N SER A 39 -1.58 -2.54 -2.55
CA SER A 39 -2.00 -3.93 -2.71
C SER A 39 -3.35 -4.02 -3.40
N TRP A 40 -3.48 -4.93 -4.35
CA TRP A 40 -4.73 -5.26 -5.05
C TRP A 40 -5.01 -6.77 -5.00
N ASP A 41 -4.47 -7.44 -4.00
CA ASP A 41 -4.73 -8.85 -3.76
C ASP A 41 -6.20 -9.10 -3.42
N ALA A 42 -6.65 -10.34 -3.65
CA ALA A 42 -8.00 -10.74 -3.30
C ALA A 42 -8.22 -10.57 -1.79
N ARG A 43 -9.28 -9.84 -1.43
CA ARG A 43 -9.73 -9.70 -0.04
C ARG A 43 -10.40 -10.98 0.43
N ASP A 44 -10.59 -11.08 1.74
CA ASP A 44 -11.46 -12.09 2.33
C ASP A 44 -12.81 -12.11 1.58
N PRO A 45 -13.31 -13.27 1.14
CA PRO A 45 -14.57 -13.36 0.41
C PRO A 45 -15.78 -12.75 1.14
N ASN A 46 -15.70 -12.57 2.45
CA ASN A 46 -16.74 -11.99 3.29
C ASN A 46 -16.54 -10.50 3.57
N ASP A 47 -15.51 -9.86 3.02
CA ASP A 47 -15.32 -8.41 3.14
C ASP A 47 -16.40 -7.67 2.34
N PRO A 48 -17.28 -6.88 2.99
CA PRO A 48 -18.41 -6.23 2.31
C PRO A 48 -17.99 -5.01 1.49
N ARG A 49 -16.73 -4.58 1.56
CA ARG A 49 -16.22 -3.42 0.83
C ARG A 49 -16.14 -3.71 -0.68
N PRO A 50 -16.30 -2.69 -1.54
CA PRO A 50 -16.13 -2.88 -2.98
C PRO A 50 -14.69 -3.30 -3.30
N ILE A 51 -14.53 -3.88 -4.50
CA ILE A 51 -13.23 -4.18 -5.09
C ILE A 51 -12.41 -2.89 -5.14
N CYS A 52 -11.28 -2.85 -4.44
CA CYS A 52 -10.40 -1.68 -4.40
C CYS A 52 -8.95 -2.09 -4.20
N ALA A 53 -8.03 -1.23 -4.62
CA ALA A 53 -6.65 -1.28 -4.15
C ALA A 53 -6.56 -0.67 -2.75
N GLU A 54 -5.68 -1.20 -1.92
CA GLU A 54 -5.38 -0.74 -0.57
C GLU A 54 -4.02 -0.05 -0.57
N VAL A 55 -3.92 1.06 0.16
CA VAL A 55 -2.67 1.80 0.38
C VAL A 55 -2.31 1.65 1.85
N TRP A 56 -1.20 0.99 2.11
CA TRP A 56 -0.68 0.71 3.45
C TRP A 56 0.52 1.61 3.74
N SER A 57 0.56 2.16 4.96
CA SER A 57 1.76 2.79 5.45
C SER A 57 2.74 1.73 5.92
N GLY A 58 3.90 1.67 5.27
CA GLY A 58 4.78 0.52 5.37
C GLY A 58 4.26 -0.69 4.60
N ARG A 59 4.61 -1.87 5.10
CA ARG A 59 4.26 -3.16 4.51
C ARG A 59 2.91 -3.65 5.04
N ARG A 60 2.08 -4.22 4.17
CA ARG A 60 0.86 -4.92 4.57
C ARG A 60 1.23 -6.09 5.48
N VAL A 61 0.60 -6.16 6.64
CA VAL A 61 0.76 -7.28 7.56
C VAL A 61 0.06 -8.50 6.96
N SER A 62 0.85 -9.47 6.48
CA SER A 62 0.34 -10.67 5.82
C SER A 62 0.05 -11.83 6.78
N LYS A 63 0.46 -11.71 8.05
CA LYS A 63 0.28 -12.73 9.10
C LYS A 63 -0.18 -12.06 10.38
N PRO A 64 -1.05 -12.69 11.19
CA PRO A 64 -1.35 -12.19 12.52
C PRO A 64 -0.06 -11.96 13.31
N MET A 65 0.09 -10.77 13.89
CA MET A 65 1.22 -10.43 14.75
C MET A 65 0.80 -10.64 16.21
N SER A 66 1.73 -11.04 17.06
CA SER A 66 1.52 -11.05 18.52
C SER A 66 1.45 -9.62 19.07
N GLU A 67 0.95 -9.46 20.29
CA GLU A 67 0.89 -8.15 20.94
C GLU A 67 2.28 -7.55 21.15
N GLU A 68 3.27 -8.38 21.49
CA GLU A 68 4.68 -7.97 21.61
C GLU A 68 5.27 -7.54 20.26
N GLU A 69 4.92 -8.23 19.18
CA GLU A 69 5.36 -7.85 17.84
C GLU A 69 4.73 -6.52 17.40
N ILE A 70 3.46 -6.29 17.73
CA ILE A 70 2.75 -5.02 17.47
C ILE A 70 3.41 -3.87 18.24
N ASP A 71 3.69 -4.06 19.53
CA ASP A 71 4.32 -3.04 20.36
C ASP A 71 5.80 -2.78 20.00
N ALA A 72 6.48 -3.77 19.43
CA ALA A 72 7.83 -3.62 18.87
C ALA A 72 7.87 -2.83 17.55
N VAL A 73 6.72 -2.59 16.88
CA VAL A 73 6.65 -1.71 15.71
C VAL A 73 6.83 -0.25 16.15
N THR A 74 8.10 0.16 16.21
CA THR A 74 8.52 1.48 16.71
C THR A 74 8.18 2.66 15.79
N ARG A 75 7.75 2.40 14.55
CA ARG A 75 7.41 3.43 13.56
C ARG A 75 6.08 3.13 12.89
N ALA A 76 5.05 3.87 13.29
CA ALA A 76 3.86 4.05 12.46
C ALA A 76 4.12 5.25 11.53
N THR A 77 4.70 5.02 10.36
CA THR A 77 4.65 6.02 9.29
C THR A 77 3.18 6.26 9.02
N SER A 78 2.69 7.49 9.12
CA SER A 78 1.33 7.80 8.65
C SER A 78 1.40 8.00 7.15
N VAL A 79 0.35 7.64 6.42
CA VAL A 79 0.25 7.97 4.98
C VAL A 79 -0.74 9.10 4.81
N VAL A 80 -0.34 10.10 4.05
CA VAL A 80 -1.21 11.19 3.63
C VAL A 80 -1.55 10.97 2.17
N MET A 81 -2.85 10.99 1.86
CA MET A 81 -3.39 10.94 0.51
C MET A 81 -4.10 12.25 0.21
N LEU A 82 -3.69 12.94 -0.84
CA LEU A 82 -4.27 14.22 -1.26
C LEU A 82 -4.78 14.12 -2.70
N PRO A 83 -6.04 14.45 -2.98
CA PRO A 83 -6.47 14.62 -4.36
C PRO A 83 -5.73 15.82 -4.96
N ALA A 84 -5.14 15.64 -6.14
CA ALA A 84 -4.42 16.71 -6.85
C ALA A 84 -5.05 17.06 -8.21
N ALA A 85 -5.72 16.11 -8.86
CA ALA A 85 -6.48 16.33 -10.08
C ALA A 85 -7.60 15.28 -10.21
N ALA A 86 -8.38 15.36 -11.28
CA ALA A 86 -9.50 14.43 -11.56
C ALA A 86 -9.08 12.94 -11.54
N ASN A 87 -7.82 12.64 -11.84
CA ASN A 87 -7.25 11.30 -11.91
C ASN A 87 -5.92 11.17 -11.17
N VAL A 88 -5.59 12.11 -10.29
CA VAL A 88 -4.29 12.12 -9.58
C VAL A 88 -4.52 12.20 -8.08
N VAL A 89 -3.92 11.25 -7.36
CA VAL A 89 -3.78 11.26 -5.90
C VAL A 89 -2.30 11.32 -5.57
N LEU A 90 -1.89 12.30 -4.78
CA LEU A 90 -0.56 12.36 -4.20
C LEU A 90 -0.54 11.51 -2.95
N VAL A 91 0.46 10.64 -2.85
CA VAL A 91 0.66 9.77 -1.70
C VAL A 91 2.06 10.00 -1.18
N HIS A 92 2.18 10.36 0.10
CA HIS A 92 3.48 10.56 0.73
C HIS A 92 3.49 10.05 2.17
N PRO A 93 4.64 9.55 2.65
CA PRO A 93 4.82 9.28 4.06
C PRO A 93 4.72 10.61 4.83
N SER A 94 4.06 10.54 5.97
CA SER A 94 3.95 11.60 6.96
C SER A 94 4.34 10.98 8.29
N SER A 95 5.60 11.17 8.65
CA SER A 95 6.13 10.68 9.92
C SER A 95 5.93 11.77 10.96
N TYR A 96 4.94 11.61 11.84
CA TYR A 96 4.86 12.45 13.03
C TYR A 96 6.01 12.07 13.99
N PRO A 97 6.54 13.02 14.80
CA PRO A 97 7.35 12.66 15.95
C PRO A 97 6.58 11.63 16.79
N VAL A 98 7.26 10.58 17.25
CA VAL A 98 6.67 9.55 18.11
C VAL A 98 5.92 10.23 19.26
N ARG A 99 4.58 10.14 19.26
CA ARG A 99 3.82 10.48 20.46
C ARG A 99 4.18 9.43 21.49
N LYS A 100 4.85 9.84 22.58
CA LYS A 100 4.93 9.01 23.78
C LYS A 100 3.50 8.65 24.16
N ARG A 101 3.17 7.35 24.16
CA ARG A 101 1.93 6.86 24.79
C ARG A 101 2.00 7.34 26.25
N THR A 102 1.07 8.22 26.64
CA THR A 102 0.82 8.62 28.03
C THR A 102 -0.04 7.58 28.71
#